data_AF-A0A6P1M6R5-F1
#
_entry.id   AF-A0A6P1M6R5-F1
#
_cell.length_a   1.000
_cell.length_b   1.000
_cell.length_c   1.000
_cell.angle_alpha   90.00
_cell.angle_beta   90.00
_cell.angle_gamma   90.00
#
_symmetry.space_group_name_H-M   'P 1'
#
loop_
_entity.id
_entity.type
_entity.pdbx_description
1 polymer ?
#
loop_
_entity_poly.entity_id
_entity_poly.type
_entity_poly.pdbx_seq_one_letter_code
_entity_poly.pdbx_strand_id
1 'polypeptide(L)'
;MANPEHVEILKKGIDVWNQWRLTTDIYSLEADLSGADLSGLNLNGIDLSYCDLEKVDLTHSSLERATLECSELFEAQLLYANLAGANLEGSNFSDAILAGSVLTGACLNSAKLSGANLVRVQLGNANLCNASLDDCNLFESNLCCADLSNANMKKSILANANLKDAILSNANLERADISDVRFSLRKGRFKGIRLAGSYGGERFKRYATHQAFIEELEQSNEWNRFLVGVWFVLADCGRSPWAWMGWSIIFCLYYAGIYLGLGVGAFALNTSLPFNFGSALYYSIVTFTTLGFGDITPATGLAAFYVTLEVITGYVMLGGLISFIFSKLLPRG
;
A
#
# COMPACT_ATOMS: atom_id res chain seq x y z
N MET A 1 35.78 20.16 -6.46
CA MET A 1 36.56 20.48 -5.23
C MET A 1 35.94 21.76 -4.74
N ALA A 2 35.34 21.72 -3.56
CA ALA A 2 34.54 22.81 -3.02
C ALA A 2 35.23 24.17 -3.09
N ASN A 3 34.45 25.22 -3.35
CA ASN A 3 34.94 26.58 -3.25
C ASN A 3 35.27 26.90 -1.78
N PRO A 4 36.53 27.22 -1.43
CA PRO A 4 36.92 27.49 -0.05
C PRO A 4 36.11 28.62 0.61
N GLU A 5 35.74 29.64 -0.15
CA GLU A 5 34.96 30.79 0.37
C GLU A 5 33.55 30.34 0.80
N HIS A 6 32.90 29.49 0.00
CA HIS A 6 31.57 28.96 0.34
C HIS A 6 31.63 28.09 1.60
N VAL A 7 32.64 27.22 1.70
CA VAL A 7 32.85 26.39 2.89
C VAL A 7 33.11 27.25 4.13
N GLU A 8 33.88 28.33 4.02
CA GLU A 8 34.11 29.27 5.12
C GLU A 8 32.84 30.01 5.54
N ILE A 9 31.99 30.40 4.60
CA ILE A 9 30.70 31.04 4.90
C ILE A 9 29.82 30.05 5.68
N LEU A 10 29.72 28.79 5.23
CA LEU A 10 28.93 27.77 5.91
C LEU A 10 29.46 27.50 7.33
N LYS A 11 30.78 27.46 7.50
CA LYS A 11 31.43 27.28 8.81
C LYS A 11 31.18 28.43 9.80
N LYS A 12 30.80 29.62 9.32
CA LYS A 12 30.39 30.75 10.19
C LYS A 12 29.00 30.54 10.80
N GLY A 13 28.21 29.58 10.30
CA GLY A 13 26.93 29.16 10.85
C GLY A 13 25.79 29.23 9.84
N ILE A 14 24.71 28.50 10.14
CA ILE A 14 23.52 28.36 9.28
C ILE A 14 22.87 29.73 9.00
N ASP A 15 22.76 30.59 10.01
CA ASP A 15 22.16 31.92 9.84
C ASP A 15 22.96 32.78 8.85
N VAL A 16 24.30 32.70 8.92
CA VAL A 16 25.19 33.44 8.02
C VAL A 16 25.07 32.90 6.60
N TRP A 17 25.04 31.58 6.45
CA TRP A 17 24.83 30.93 5.15
C TRP A 17 23.49 31.31 4.54
N ASN A 18 22.40 31.16 5.27
CA ASN A 18 21.05 31.46 4.78
C ASN A 18 20.91 32.95 4.42
N GLN A 19 21.49 33.87 5.20
CA GLN A 19 21.51 35.30 4.84
C GLN A 19 22.34 35.56 3.57
N TRP A 20 23.49 34.91 3.43
CA TRP A 20 24.32 35.01 2.23
C TRP A 20 23.56 34.51 0.99
N ARG A 21 22.81 33.41 1.10
CA ARG A 21 21.93 32.89 0.05
C ARG A 21 20.81 33.85 -0.35
N LEU A 22 20.23 34.60 0.59
CA LEU A 22 19.22 35.62 0.27
C LEU A 22 19.78 36.80 -0.53
N THR A 23 21.06 37.14 -0.32
CA THR A 23 21.72 38.25 -1.03
C THR A 23 22.38 37.85 -2.35
N THR A 24 22.57 36.54 -2.55
CA THR A 24 23.24 35.98 -3.73
C THR A 24 22.17 35.54 -4.73
N ASP A 25 22.30 35.93 -5.99
CA ASP A 25 21.37 35.48 -7.02
C ASP A 25 21.60 33.99 -7.31
N ILE A 26 20.64 33.19 -6.86
CA ILE A 26 20.68 31.72 -6.87
C ILE A 26 20.75 31.17 -8.31
N TYR A 27 20.31 31.94 -9.30
CA TYR A 27 20.34 31.54 -10.71
C TYR A 27 21.66 31.87 -11.42
N SER A 28 22.53 32.69 -10.81
CA SER A 28 23.80 33.10 -11.41
C SER A 28 25.04 32.62 -10.67
N LEU A 29 24.93 32.19 -9.41
CA LEU A 29 26.01 31.57 -8.66
C LEU A 29 25.54 30.28 -7.97
N GLU A 30 25.86 29.13 -8.57
CA GLU A 30 25.74 27.82 -7.93
C GLU A 30 26.78 27.72 -6.81
N ALA A 31 26.33 27.53 -5.57
CA ALA A 31 27.25 27.42 -4.45
C ALA A 31 27.91 26.04 -4.46
N ASP A 32 29.20 26.00 -4.79
CA ASP A 32 30.01 24.78 -4.83
C ASP A 32 30.53 24.38 -3.43
N LEU A 33 29.99 23.27 -2.94
CA LEU A 33 30.39 22.53 -1.73
C LEU A 33 30.85 21.09 -2.09
N SER A 34 31.21 20.84 -3.35
CA SER A 34 31.57 19.51 -3.86
C SER A 34 32.76 18.89 -3.13
N GLY A 35 32.58 17.69 -2.59
CA GLY A 35 33.60 16.97 -1.83
C GLY A 35 33.96 17.61 -0.49
N ALA A 36 33.17 18.58 0.00
CA ALA A 36 33.39 19.15 1.33
C ALA A 36 33.06 18.12 2.42
N ASP A 37 33.83 18.14 3.51
CA ASP A 37 33.52 17.41 4.73
C ASP A 37 32.61 18.26 5.62
N LEU A 38 31.34 17.88 5.66
CA LEU A 38 30.28 18.44 6.49
C LEU A 38 29.73 17.37 7.47
N SER A 39 30.51 16.32 7.72
CA SER A 39 30.10 15.19 8.55
C SER A 39 29.86 15.62 9.99
N GLY A 40 28.83 15.05 10.62
CA GLY A 40 28.45 15.32 12.02
C GLY A 40 27.95 16.74 12.31
N LEU A 41 27.86 17.63 11.32
CA LEU A 41 27.37 18.99 11.52
C LEU A 41 25.87 19.03 11.79
N ASN A 42 25.45 20.01 12.60
CA ASN A 42 24.05 20.41 12.67
C ASN A 42 23.80 21.49 11.61
N LEU A 43 23.01 21.13 10.61
CA LEU A 43 22.61 21.92 9.45
C LEU A 43 21.07 21.99 9.37
N ASN A 44 20.37 21.89 10.50
CA ASN A 44 18.91 21.95 10.52
C ASN A 44 18.38 23.27 9.93
N GLY A 45 17.45 23.18 8.99
CA GLY A 45 16.87 24.34 8.32
C GLY A 45 17.83 25.12 7.40
N ILE A 46 19.00 24.56 7.06
CA ILE A 46 19.90 25.18 6.09
C ILE A 46 19.24 25.24 4.69
N ASP A 47 19.53 26.30 3.95
CA ASP A 47 19.16 26.43 2.54
C ASP A 47 20.34 26.07 1.62
N LEU A 48 20.38 24.82 1.18
CA LEU A 48 21.31 24.29 0.18
C LEU A 48 20.62 24.10 -1.18
N SER A 49 19.53 24.82 -1.46
CA SER A 49 18.87 24.77 -2.77
C SER A 49 19.85 25.10 -3.90
N TYR A 50 19.77 24.38 -5.02
CA TYR A 50 20.60 24.58 -6.21
C TYR A 50 22.13 24.58 -5.96
N CYS A 51 22.59 23.97 -4.87
CA CYS A 51 24.02 23.85 -4.57
C CYS A 51 24.63 22.64 -5.26
N ASP A 52 25.90 22.76 -5.65
CA ASP A 52 26.71 21.59 -6.03
C ASP A 52 27.26 20.96 -4.74
N LEU A 53 26.77 19.76 -4.46
CA LEU A 53 27.10 18.92 -3.32
C LEU A 53 27.65 17.56 -3.81
N GLU A 54 28.19 17.50 -5.04
CA GLU A 54 28.76 16.26 -5.58
C GLU A 54 29.82 15.73 -4.61
N LYS A 55 29.72 14.45 -4.23
CA LYS A 55 30.65 13.76 -3.31
C LYS A 55 30.80 14.42 -1.93
N VAL A 56 29.89 15.30 -1.52
CA VAL A 56 29.92 15.89 -0.17
C VAL A 56 29.81 14.78 0.88
N ASP A 57 30.52 14.94 2.01
CA ASP A 57 30.34 14.07 3.17
C ASP A 57 29.40 14.75 4.18
N LEU A 58 28.20 14.21 4.31
CA LEU A 58 27.15 14.58 5.27
C LEU A 58 26.87 13.43 6.24
N THR A 59 27.80 12.48 6.38
CA THR A 59 27.67 11.34 7.29
C THR A 59 27.41 11.81 8.72
N HIS A 60 26.41 11.21 9.39
CA HIS A 60 25.96 11.58 10.74
C HIS A 60 25.50 13.05 10.94
N SER A 61 25.33 13.82 9.87
CA SER A 61 24.84 15.21 9.98
C SER A 61 23.33 15.28 10.25
N SER A 62 22.89 16.40 10.81
CA SER A 62 21.47 16.72 10.99
C SER A 62 21.06 17.80 10.00
N LEU A 63 20.15 17.49 9.10
CA LEU A 63 19.57 18.32 8.04
C LEU A 63 18.04 18.38 8.19
N GLU A 64 17.53 18.31 9.42
CA GLU A 64 16.11 18.33 9.69
C GLU A 64 15.51 19.61 9.13
N ARG A 65 14.47 19.48 8.29
CA ARG A 65 13.78 20.59 7.62
C ARG A 65 14.70 21.49 6.77
N ALA A 66 15.86 20.98 6.35
CA ALA A 66 16.71 21.66 5.38
C ALA A 66 16.04 21.76 4.01
N THR A 67 16.46 22.73 3.21
CA THR A 67 16.03 22.90 1.82
C THR A 67 17.21 22.52 0.91
N LEU A 68 17.04 21.46 0.12
CA LEU A 68 17.98 20.96 -0.88
C LEU A 68 17.26 20.80 -2.23
N GLU A 69 16.31 21.71 -2.52
CA GLU A 69 15.59 21.72 -3.79
C GLU A 69 16.59 21.85 -4.95
N CYS A 70 16.46 20.99 -5.96
CA CYS A 70 17.29 20.99 -7.16
C CYS A 70 18.82 21.00 -6.90
N SER A 71 19.30 20.52 -5.74
CA SER A 71 20.73 20.40 -5.47
C SER A 71 21.33 19.14 -6.09
N GLU A 72 22.60 19.20 -6.46
CA GLU A 72 23.34 18.07 -7.05
C GLU A 72 24.10 17.30 -5.97
N LEU A 73 23.63 16.12 -5.58
CA LEU A 73 24.18 15.23 -4.53
C LEU A 73 24.72 13.93 -5.13
N PHE A 74 25.22 13.98 -6.37
CA PHE A 74 25.79 12.82 -7.06
C PHE A 74 26.95 12.23 -6.24
N GLU A 75 26.92 10.92 -5.98
CA GLU A 75 27.89 10.20 -5.14
C GLU A 75 28.08 10.77 -3.71
N ALA A 76 27.14 11.57 -3.19
CA ALA A 76 27.23 12.12 -1.84
C ALA A 76 27.14 11.03 -0.75
N GLN A 77 27.81 11.25 0.38
CA GLN A 77 27.76 10.37 1.54
C GLN A 77 26.82 10.93 2.60
N LEU A 78 25.70 10.27 2.85
CA LEU A 78 24.67 10.66 3.83
C LEU A 78 24.38 9.53 4.82
N LEU A 79 25.38 8.69 5.14
CA LEU A 79 25.19 7.56 6.03
C LEU A 79 24.69 8.06 7.39
N TYR A 80 23.57 7.51 7.86
CA TYR A 80 22.93 7.90 9.12
C TYR A 80 22.61 9.40 9.27
N ALA A 81 22.52 10.16 8.17
CA ALA A 81 22.11 11.56 8.21
C ALA A 81 20.61 11.70 8.56
N ASN A 82 20.24 12.77 9.23
CA ASN A 82 18.83 13.08 9.53
C ASN A 82 18.28 14.17 8.61
N LEU A 83 17.48 13.79 7.62
CA LEU A 83 16.81 14.66 6.64
C LEU A 83 15.29 14.68 6.89
N ALA A 84 14.83 14.45 8.13
CA ALA A 84 13.40 14.44 8.45
C ALA A 84 12.74 15.77 8.05
N GLY A 85 11.64 15.68 7.30
CA GLY A 85 10.90 16.85 6.81
C GLY A 85 11.68 17.78 5.86
N ALA A 86 12.83 17.37 5.32
CA ALA A 86 13.59 18.17 4.37
C ALA A 86 12.85 18.33 3.03
N ASN A 87 13.05 19.47 2.37
CA ASN A 87 12.65 19.66 0.98
C ASN A 87 13.79 19.20 0.06
N LEU A 88 13.58 18.12 -0.68
CA LEU A 88 14.54 17.48 -1.59
C LEU A 88 13.97 17.42 -3.02
N GLU A 89 12.99 18.26 -3.34
CA GLU A 89 12.31 18.24 -4.64
C GLU A 89 13.32 18.46 -5.78
N GLY A 90 13.26 17.59 -6.80
CA GLY A 90 14.12 17.67 -7.98
C GLY A 90 15.62 17.41 -7.74
N SER A 91 16.06 17.17 -6.50
CA SER A 91 17.47 16.93 -6.16
C SER A 91 18.02 15.65 -6.82
N ASN A 92 19.34 15.64 -7.05
CA ASN A 92 20.03 14.52 -7.68
C ASN A 92 20.89 13.74 -6.69
N PHE A 93 20.38 12.64 -6.15
CA PHE A 93 21.06 11.67 -5.30
C PHE A 93 21.55 10.43 -6.08
N SER A 94 21.77 10.53 -7.39
CA SER A 94 22.21 9.36 -8.16
C SER A 94 23.55 8.83 -7.60
N ASP A 95 23.63 7.52 -7.40
CA ASP A 95 24.76 6.81 -6.79
C ASP A 95 25.16 7.27 -5.37
N ALA A 96 24.32 8.06 -4.68
CA ALA A 96 24.57 8.49 -3.31
C ALA A 96 24.41 7.36 -2.28
N ILE A 97 25.08 7.49 -1.13
CA ILE A 97 25.02 6.53 -0.03
C ILE A 97 24.17 7.09 1.11
N LEU A 98 22.92 6.65 1.23
CA LEU A 98 21.94 7.08 2.22
C LEU A 98 21.63 5.99 3.26
N ALA A 99 22.46 4.95 3.37
CA ALA A 99 22.21 3.82 4.24
C ALA A 99 21.97 4.26 5.70
N GLY A 100 20.86 3.81 6.28
CA GLY A 100 20.45 4.12 7.65
C GLY A 100 20.01 5.58 7.91
N SER A 101 19.92 6.42 6.88
CA SER A 101 19.46 7.80 7.03
C SER A 101 17.96 7.91 7.33
N VAL A 102 17.54 9.05 7.85
CA VAL A 102 16.15 9.36 8.21
C VAL A 102 15.59 10.40 7.25
N LEU A 103 14.63 10.04 6.42
CA LEU A 103 13.92 10.92 5.48
C LEU A 103 12.40 10.93 5.77
N THR A 104 12.02 10.73 7.03
CA THR A 104 10.60 10.64 7.42
C THR A 104 9.92 11.98 7.12
N GLY A 105 8.83 11.93 6.35
CA GLY A 105 8.08 13.12 5.94
C GLY A 105 8.80 14.07 4.97
N ALA A 106 9.94 13.65 4.39
CA ALA A 106 10.67 14.48 3.43
C ALA A 106 9.93 14.58 2.07
N CYS A 107 10.14 15.70 1.36
CA CYS A 107 9.61 15.93 0.02
C CYS A 107 10.66 15.58 -1.03
N LEU A 108 10.56 14.41 -1.66
CA LEU A 108 11.44 13.90 -2.73
C LEU A 108 10.71 13.85 -4.09
N ASN A 109 9.75 14.75 -4.33
CA ASN A 109 9.04 14.80 -5.60
C ASN A 109 10.05 14.99 -6.75
N SER A 110 9.98 14.12 -7.75
CA SER A 110 10.87 14.14 -8.94
C SER A 110 12.37 14.04 -8.63
N ALA A 111 12.75 13.60 -7.42
CA ALA A 111 14.15 13.38 -7.06
C ALA A 111 14.75 12.23 -7.87
N LYS A 112 16.04 12.34 -8.21
CA LYS A 112 16.80 11.29 -8.91
C LYS A 112 17.60 10.51 -7.88
N LEU A 113 17.31 9.23 -7.70
CA LEU A 113 17.94 8.32 -6.74
C LEU A 113 18.42 7.04 -7.44
N SER A 114 18.66 7.10 -8.76
CA SER A 114 19.11 5.96 -9.55
C SER A 114 20.44 5.43 -9.00
N GLY A 115 20.55 4.12 -8.79
CA GLY A 115 21.75 3.50 -8.23
C GLY A 115 22.03 3.76 -6.75
N ALA A 116 21.23 4.61 -6.08
CA ALA A 116 21.49 4.99 -4.69
C ALA A 116 21.40 3.81 -3.70
N ASN A 117 22.25 3.85 -2.67
CA ASN A 117 22.20 2.90 -1.57
C ASN A 117 21.29 3.43 -0.45
N LEU A 118 20.08 2.89 -0.38
CA LEU A 118 19.00 3.26 0.55
C LEU A 118 18.72 2.15 1.58
N VAL A 119 19.71 1.31 1.88
CA VAL A 119 19.56 0.20 2.84
C VAL A 119 19.12 0.73 4.20
N ARG A 120 18.04 0.17 4.76
CA ARG A 120 17.48 0.53 6.08
C ARG A 120 17.08 2.01 6.24
N VAL A 121 16.89 2.73 5.14
CA VAL A 121 16.46 4.12 5.16
C VAL A 121 15.05 4.26 5.75
N GLN A 122 14.78 5.36 6.48
CA GLN A 122 13.45 5.66 7.03
C GLN A 122 12.71 6.70 6.18
N LEU A 123 11.92 6.25 5.20
CA LEU A 123 11.11 7.07 4.27
C LEU A 123 9.62 7.12 4.67
N GLY A 124 9.29 6.89 5.94
CA GLY A 124 7.90 6.90 6.40
C GLY A 124 7.20 8.24 6.11
N ASN A 125 6.01 8.21 5.53
CA ASN A 125 5.25 9.40 5.10
C ASN A 125 5.99 10.33 4.11
N ALA A 126 7.08 9.90 3.49
CA ALA A 126 7.79 10.72 2.51
C ALA A 126 7.01 10.81 1.19
N ASN A 127 7.16 11.92 0.48
CA ASN A 127 6.61 12.10 -0.86
C ASN A 127 7.69 11.81 -1.91
N LEU A 128 7.61 10.68 -2.60
CA LEU A 128 8.49 10.23 -3.67
C LEU A 128 7.75 10.21 -5.03
N CYS A 129 6.72 11.05 -5.20
CA CYS A 129 6.00 11.14 -6.47
C CYS A 129 6.98 11.41 -7.61
N ASN A 130 6.84 10.68 -8.72
CA ASN A 130 7.68 10.80 -9.91
C ASN A 130 9.20 10.60 -9.69
N ALA A 131 9.63 10.11 -8.53
CA ALA A 131 11.05 9.91 -8.25
C ALA A 131 11.65 8.76 -9.10
N SER A 132 12.91 8.90 -9.51
CA SER A 132 13.66 7.81 -10.16
C SER A 132 14.42 7.02 -9.11
N LEU A 133 14.06 5.76 -8.92
CA LEU A 133 14.61 4.81 -7.95
C LEU A 133 15.08 3.53 -8.69
N ASP A 134 15.43 3.64 -9.97
CA ASP A 134 15.88 2.50 -10.76
C ASP A 134 17.27 2.04 -10.30
N ASP A 135 17.48 0.73 -10.30
CA ASP A 135 18.73 0.11 -9.88
C ASP A 135 19.18 0.47 -8.43
N CYS A 136 18.28 1.00 -7.57
CA CYS A 136 18.58 1.35 -6.17
C CYS A 136 18.48 0.16 -5.19
N ASN A 137 19.11 0.28 -4.03
CA ASN A 137 19.01 -0.73 -2.95
C ASN A 137 18.18 -0.22 -1.76
N LEU A 138 16.94 -0.68 -1.64
CA LEU A 138 15.96 -0.37 -0.59
C LEU A 138 15.81 -1.52 0.43
N PHE A 139 16.80 -2.41 0.55
CA PHE A 139 16.73 -3.55 1.47
C PHE A 139 16.45 -3.12 2.90
N GLU A 140 15.45 -3.75 3.54
CA GLU A 140 14.98 -3.43 4.91
C GLU A 140 14.59 -1.96 5.14
N SER A 141 14.32 -1.19 4.09
CA SER A 141 13.87 0.20 4.20
C SER A 141 12.44 0.29 4.73
N ASN A 142 12.12 1.44 5.34
CA ASN A 142 10.77 1.74 5.81
C ASN A 142 10.10 2.78 4.91
N LEU A 143 9.17 2.34 4.08
CA LEU A 143 8.36 3.15 3.16
C LEU A 143 6.90 3.24 3.62
N CYS A 144 6.64 3.06 4.91
CA CYS A 144 5.28 3.07 5.46
C CYS A 144 4.59 4.40 5.15
N CYS A 145 3.39 4.35 4.58
CA CYS A 145 2.61 5.53 4.19
C CYS A 145 3.31 6.48 3.20
N ALA A 146 4.41 6.06 2.54
CA ALA A 146 5.08 6.89 1.54
C ALA A 146 4.24 7.00 0.26
N ASP A 147 4.34 8.13 -0.43
CA ASP A 147 3.75 8.30 -1.76
C ASP A 147 4.78 8.01 -2.84
N LEU A 148 4.66 6.87 -3.51
CA LEU A 148 5.50 6.41 -4.62
C LEU A 148 4.74 6.50 -5.95
N SER A 149 3.75 7.39 -6.06
CA SER A 149 2.96 7.53 -7.29
C SER A 149 3.87 7.90 -8.46
N ASN A 150 3.75 7.15 -9.57
CA ASN A 150 4.58 7.25 -10.77
C ASN A 150 6.10 7.05 -10.55
N ALA A 151 6.53 6.57 -9.37
CA ALA A 151 7.95 6.35 -9.11
C ALA A 151 8.50 5.21 -9.98
N ASN A 152 9.72 5.38 -10.48
CA ASN A 152 10.39 4.36 -11.27
C ASN A 152 11.34 3.54 -10.39
N MET A 153 10.92 2.36 -9.94
CA MET A 153 11.71 1.45 -9.08
C MET A 153 12.22 0.23 -9.85
N LYS A 154 12.44 0.35 -11.16
CA LYS A 154 12.86 -0.76 -12.01
C LYS A 154 14.18 -1.36 -11.54
N LYS A 155 14.24 -2.70 -11.44
CA LYS A 155 15.40 -3.48 -10.94
C LYS A 155 15.89 -3.12 -9.53
N SER A 156 15.13 -2.34 -8.76
CA SER A 156 15.51 -2.03 -7.39
C SER A 156 15.38 -3.25 -6.48
N ILE A 157 16.10 -3.23 -5.35
CA ILE A 157 16.03 -4.27 -4.32
C ILE A 157 15.14 -3.77 -3.18
N LEU A 158 13.90 -4.25 -3.09
CA LEU A 158 12.97 -3.96 -1.98
C LEU A 158 12.82 -5.14 -1.01
N ALA A 159 13.74 -6.11 -1.03
CA ALA A 159 13.63 -7.25 -0.15
C ALA A 159 13.52 -6.81 1.32
N ASN A 160 12.54 -7.37 2.05
CA ASN A 160 12.16 -7.00 3.42
C ASN A 160 11.71 -5.54 3.65
N ALA A 161 11.49 -4.74 2.61
CA ALA A 161 11.04 -3.36 2.76
C ALA A 161 9.60 -3.30 3.32
N ASN A 162 9.33 -2.27 4.11
CA ASN A 162 8.00 -2.00 4.66
C ASN A 162 7.20 -1.04 3.77
N LEU A 163 6.31 -1.58 2.95
CA LEU A 163 5.37 -0.86 2.08
C LEU A 163 3.96 -0.75 2.69
N LYS A 164 3.83 -0.85 4.02
CA LYS A 164 2.53 -0.76 4.69
C LYS A 164 1.87 0.59 4.36
N ASP A 165 0.65 0.52 3.82
CA ASP A 165 -0.17 1.68 3.49
C ASP A 165 0.49 2.68 2.51
N ALA A 166 1.55 2.26 1.78
CA ALA A 166 2.19 3.06 0.74
C ALA A 166 1.28 3.23 -0.50
N ILE A 167 1.44 4.33 -1.21
CA ILE A 167 0.75 4.63 -2.47
C ILE A 167 1.69 4.28 -3.61
N LEU A 168 1.33 3.32 -4.46
CA LEU A 168 2.15 2.78 -5.56
C LEU A 168 1.43 2.95 -6.92
N SER A 169 0.56 3.94 -7.03
CA SER A 169 -0.20 4.20 -8.26
C SER A 169 0.76 4.47 -9.41
N ASN A 170 0.67 3.73 -10.51
CA ASN A 170 1.54 3.78 -11.69
C ASN A 170 3.04 3.56 -11.39
N ALA A 171 3.39 3.04 -10.21
CA ALA A 171 4.77 2.76 -9.88
C ALA A 171 5.33 1.63 -10.77
N ASN A 172 6.59 1.77 -11.18
CA ASN A 172 7.26 0.76 -11.99
C ASN A 172 8.18 -0.12 -11.13
N LEU A 173 7.76 -1.36 -10.87
CA LEU A 173 8.52 -2.38 -10.15
C LEU A 173 9.01 -3.50 -11.09
N GLU A 174 9.13 -3.23 -12.39
CA GLU A 174 9.65 -4.20 -13.33
C GLU A 174 11.03 -4.70 -12.92
N ARG A 175 11.22 -6.02 -12.89
CA ARG A 175 12.47 -6.68 -12.50
C ARG A 175 12.98 -6.35 -11.09
N ALA A 176 12.18 -5.68 -10.25
CA ALA A 176 12.54 -5.41 -8.87
C ALA A 176 12.50 -6.69 -8.03
N ASP A 177 13.36 -6.78 -7.02
CA ASP A 177 13.25 -7.80 -5.98
C ASP A 177 12.27 -7.33 -4.91
N ILE A 178 11.13 -7.98 -4.83
CA ILE A 178 10.05 -7.68 -3.87
C ILE A 178 9.83 -8.84 -2.89
N SER A 179 10.89 -9.61 -2.63
CA SER A 179 10.87 -10.71 -1.65
C SER A 179 10.53 -10.19 -0.25
N ASP A 180 9.55 -10.82 0.40
CA ASP A 180 9.19 -10.54 1.79
C ASP A 180 8.86 -9.07 2.12
N VAL A 181 8.41 -8.30 1.12
CA VAL A 181 7.87 -6.96 1.35
C VAL A 181 6.68 -7.02 2.31
N ARG A 182 6.65 -6.11 3.27
CA ARG A 182 5.55 -5.98 4.24
C ARG A 182 4.52 -5.02 3.67
N PHE A 183 3.26 -5.44 3.60
CA PHE A 183 2.16 -4.61 3.07
C PHE A 183 0.89 -4.80 3.90
N SER A 184 -0.06 -3.88 3.74
CA SER A 184 -1.36 -3.91 4.40
C SER A 184 -2.48 -4.23 3.42
N LEU A 185 -3.45 -5.03 3.86
CA LEU A 185 -4.52 -5.57 3.02
C LEU A 185 -5.69 -4.59 2.76
N ARG A 186 -5.59 -3.32 3.21
CA ARG A 186 -6.76 -2.43 3.23
C ARG A 186 -6.55 -0.98 2.77
N LYS A 187 -5.34 -0.43 2.75
CA LYS A 187 -5.16 1.02 2.46
C LYS A 187 -4.17 1.38 1.36
N GLY A 188 -3.33 0.46 0.90
CA GLY A 188 -2.41 0.76 -0.19
C GLY A 188 -3.14 0.99 -1.51
N ARG A 189 -2.59 1.87 -2.36
CA ARG A 189 -3.10 2.15 -3.71
C ARG A 189 -2.16 1.57 -4.75
N PHE A 190 -2.68 0.90 -5.76
CA PHE A 190 -1.85 0.11 -6.69
C PHE A 190 -2.27 0.24 -8.16
N LYS A 191 -3.25 1.09 -8.49
CA LYS A 191 -3.71 1.33 -9.87
C LYS A 191 -2.53 1.55 -10.81
N GLY A 192 -2.44 0.79 -11.89
CA GLY A 192 -1.41 0.95 -12.92
C GLY A 192 0.00 0.47 -12.52
N ILE A 193 0.16 -0.19 -11.38
CA ILE A 193 1.44 -0.76 -10.95
C ILE A 193 1.99 -1.75 -11.98
N ARG A 194 3.28 -1.65 -12.29
CA ARG A 194 3.96 -2.55 -13.23
C ARG A 194 4.83 -3.52 -12.45
N LEU A 195 4.57 -4.81 -12.58
CA LEU A 195 5.28 -5.87 -11.85
C LEU A 195 5.98 -6.87 -12.77
N ALA A 196 6.09 -6.57 -14.07
CA ALA A 196 6.59 -7.54 -15.05
C ALA A 196 8.04 -7.95 -14.75
N GLY A 197 8.27 -9.26 -14.65
CA GLY A 197 9.58 -9.83 -14.35
C GLY A 197 10.12 -9.55 -12.94
N SER A 198 9.32 -8.99 -12.03
CA SER A 198 9.72 -8.82 -10.62
C SER A 198 9.96 -10.16 -9.93
N TYR A 199 10.94 -10.21 -9.03
CA TYR A 199 11.39 -11.40 -8.32
C TYR A 199 10.77 -11.50 -6.92
N GLY A 200 10.49 -12.73 -6.45
CA GLY A 200 9.92 -12.98 -5.12
C GLY A 200 8.50 -12.45 -4.92
N GLY A 201 8.04 -12.33 -3.66
CA GLY A 201 6.86 -11.51 -3.32
C GLY A 201 5.51 -11.94 -3.89
N GLU A 202 5.27 -13.23 -4.18
CA GLU A 202 4.05 -13.70 -4.86
C GLU A 202 2.73 -13.28 -4.19
N ARG A 203 2.70 -13.24 -2.85
CA ARG A 203 1.52 -12.74 -2.11
C ARG A 203 1.26 -11.26 -2.38
N PHE A 204 2.31 -10.45 -2.40
CA PHE A 204 2.22 -9.03 -2.70
C PHE A 204 1.78 -8.81 -4.14
N LYS A 205 2.39 -9.50 -5.12
CA LYS A 205 1.99 -9.39 -6.54
C LYS A 205 0.50 -9.65 -6.73
N ARG A 206 0.02 -10.79 -6.22
CA ARG A 206 -1.41 -11.15 -6.30
C ARG A 206 -2.31 -10.09 -5.67
N TYR A 207 -1.93 -9.61 -4.49
CA TYR A 207 -2.69 -8.57 -3.80
C TYR A 207 -2.70 -7.25 -4.58
N ALA A 208 -1.53 -6.76 -5.01
CA ALA A 208 -1.37 -5.51 -5.75
C ALA A 208 -2.12 -5.54 -7.08
N THR A 209 -2.01 -6.61 -7.87
CA THR A 209 -2.76 -6.76 -9.13
C THR A 209 -4.26 -6.79 -8.89
N HIS A 210 -4.72 -7.53 -7.89
CA HIS A 210 -6.15 -7.60 -7.55
C HIS A 210 -6.68 -6.25 -7.06
N GLN A 211 -5.90 -5.54 -6.25
CA GLN A 211 -6.25 -4.22 -5.74
C GLN A 211 -6.28 -3.17 -6.86
N ALA A 212 -5.30 -3.19 -7.77
CA ALA A 212 -5.26 -2.33 -8.94
C ALA A 212 -6.50 -2.50 -9.83
N PHE A 213 -6.94 -3.75 -10.03
CA PHE A 213 -8.15 -4.04 -10.80
C PHE A 213 -9.42 -3.48 -10.14
N ILE A 214 -9.56 -3.61 -8.81
CA ILE A 214 -10.68 -3.02 -8.07
C ILE A 214 -10.68 -1.49 -8.23
N GLU A 215 -9.53 -0.85 -8.08
CA GLU A 215 -9.39 0.61 -8.22
C GLU A 215 -9.72 1.09 -9.64
N GLU A 216 -9.36 0.31 -10.66
CA GLU A 216 -9.70 0.60 -12.05
C GLU A 216 -11.22 0.51 -12.29
N LEU A 217 -11.87 -0.53 -11.75
CA LEU A 217 -13.33 -0.66 -11.82
C LEU A 217 -14.04 0.50 -11.11
N GLU A 218 -13.63 0.86 -9.90
CA GLU A 218 -14.24 1.95 -9.11
C GLU A 218 -14.17 3.31 -9.81
N GLN A 219 -13.12 3.55 -10.60
CA GLN A 219 -12.90 4.81 -11.29
C GLN A 219 -13.51 4.85 -12.69
N SER A 220 -13.81 3.70 -13.28
CA SER A 220 -14.32 3.61 -14.65
C SER A 220 -15.69 4.29 -14.82
N ASN A 221 -16.68 3.98 -13.97
CA ASN A 221 -18.05 4.52 -14.02
C ASN A 221 -18.71 4.50 -12.63
N GLU A 222 -19.69 5.37 -12.39
CA GLU A 222 -20.44 5.39 -11.12
C GLU A 222 -21.17 4.07 -10.83
N TRP A 223 -21.73 3.44 -11.87
CA TRP A 223 -22.35 2.13 -11.75
C TRP A 223 -21.34 1.06 -11.29
N ASN A 224 -20.11 1.09 -11.81
CA ASN A 224 -19.08 0.13 -11.40
C ASN A 224 -18.63 0.40 -9.96
N ARG A 225 -18.54 1.66 -9.53
CA ARG A 225 -18.31 2.00 -8.12
C ARG A 225 -19.41 1.44 -7.22
N PHE A 226 -20.67 1.56 -7.62
CA PHE A 226 -21.80 0.97 -6.90
C PHE A 226 -21.67 -0.56 -6.83
N LEU A 227 -21.39 -1.22 -7.97
CA LEU A 227 -21.21 -2.68 -8.02
C LEU A 227 -20.03 -3.15 -7.16
N VAL A 228 -18.91 -2.44 -7.16
CA VAL A 228 -17.78 -2.73 -6.26
C VAL A 228 -18.18 -2.55 -4.81
N GLY A 229 -18.97 -1.54 -4.47
CA GLY A 229 -19.53 -1.36 -3.13
C GLY A 229 -20.40 -2.55 -2.71
N VAL A 230 -21.29 -3.02 -3.58
CA VAL A 230 -22.10 -4.24 -3.34
C VAL A 230 -21.21 -5.47 -3.17
N TRP A 231 -20.21 -5.62 -4.04
CA TRP A 231 -19.26 -6.74 -4.00
C TRP A 231 -18.39 -6.74 -2.73
N PHE A 232 -18.00 -5.55 -2.25
CA PHE A 232 -17.29 -5.36 -0.98
C PHE A 232 -18.16 -5.81 0.19
N VAL A 233 -19.42 -5.38 0.25
CA VAL A 233 -20.34 -5.73 1.33
C VAL A 233 -20.63 -7.23 1.35
N LEU A 234 -20.91 -7.83 0.20
CA LEU A 234 -21.32 -9.24 0.11
C LEU A 234 -20.14 -10.20 0.24
N ALA A 235 -18.97 -9.85 -0.29
CA ALA A 235 -17.89 -10.81 -0.49
C ALA A 235 -16.49 -10.28 -0.13
N ASP A 236 -16.37 -9.09 0.47
CA ASP A 236 -15.07 -8.44 0.75
C ASP A 236 -14.21 -8.36 -0.53
N CYS A 237 -14.87 -8.16 -1.69
CA CYS A 237 -14.28 -8.25 -3.02
C CYS A 237 -13.48 -9.55 -3.26
N GLY A 238 -13.87 -10.68 -2.66
CA GLY A 238 -13.14 -11.95 -2.73
C GLY A 238 -11.82 -11.94 -1.96
N ARG A 239 -11.57 -10.96 -1.09
CA ARG A 239 -10.34 -10.88 -0.29
C ARG A 239 -10.33 -11.91 0.83
N SER A 240 -11.47 -12.17 1.48
CA SER A 240 -11.56 -13.12 2.60
C SER A 240 -12.84 -13.95 2.56
N PRO A 241 -12.86 -15.14 3.21
CA PRO A 241 -14.06 -15.98 3.30
C PRO A 241 -15.03 -15.49 4.38
N TRP A 242 -14.61 -14.54 5.22
CA TRP A 242 -15.36 -14.11 6.40
C TRP A 242 -16.67 -13.42 6.06
N ALA A 243 -16.71 -12.65 4.97
CA ALA A 243 -17.95 -12.05 4.48
C ALA A 243 -18.98 -13.13 4.09
N TRP A 244 -18.54 -14.15 3.33
CA TRP A 244 -19.38 -15.28 2.94
C TRP A 244 -19.92 -16.06 4.14
N MET A 245 -19.07 -16.34 5.13
CA MET A 245 -19.48 -17.02 6.37
C MET A 245 -20.48 -16.17 7.17
N GLY A 246 -20.19 -14.87 7.32
CA GLY A 246 -21.06 -13.94 8.04
C GLY A 246 -22.44 -13.84 7.41
N TRP A 247 -22.50 -13.65 6.08
CA TRP A 247 -23.77 -13.60 5.35
C TRP A 247 -24.53 -14.92 5.41
N SER A 248 -23.84 -16.06 5.34
CA SER A 248 -24.51 -17.37 5.47
C SER A 248 -25.25 -17.50 6.80
N ILE A 249 -24.63 -17.06 7.91
CA ILE A 249 -25.28 -17.05 9.23
C ILE A 249 -26.50 -16.11 9.24
N ILE A 250 -26.36 -14.90 8.67
CA ILE A 250 -27.45 -13.93 8.59
C ILE A 250 -28.63 -14.47 7.78
N PHE A 251 -28.38 -15.14 6.65
CA PHE A 251 -29.43 -15.76 5.85
C PHE A 251 -30.15 -16.88 6.60
N CYS A 252 -29.44 -17.76 7.30
CA CYS A 252 -30.06 -18.79 8.12
C CYS A 252 -30.99 -18.17 9.21
N LEU A 253 -30.54 -17.09 9.86
CA LEU A 253 -31.38 -16.39 10.85
C LEU A 253 -32.62 -15.74 10.21
N TYR A 254 -32.45 -15.16 9.01
CA TYR A 254 -33.52 -14.52 8.26
C TYR A 254 -34.61 -15.53 7.85
N TYR A 255 -34.23 -16.65 7.24
CA TYR A 255 -35.19 -17.68 6.83
C TYR A 255 -35.84 -18.39 8.03
N ALA A 256 -35.12 -18.58 9.13
CA ALA A 256 -35.71 -19.05 10.39
C ALA A 256 -36.85 -18.14 10.87
N GLY A 257 -36.66 -16.82 10.79
CA GLY A 257 -37.69 -15.83 11.11
C GLY A 257 -38.91 -15.93 10.19
N ILE A 258 -38.69 -16.15 8.89
CA ILE A 258 -39.77 -16.38 7.91
C ILE A 258 -40.55 -17.65 8.26
N TYR A 259 -39.86 -18.75 8.57
CA TYR A 259 -40.51 -20.01 8.94
C TYR A 259 -41.40 -19.86 10.16
N LEU A 260 -40.94 -19.13 11.18
CA LEU A 260 -41.79 -18.78 12.31
C LEU A 260 -43.01 -17.96 11.92
N GLY A 261 -42.84 -16.95 11.07
CA GLY A 261 -43.93 -16.08 10.63
C GLY A 261 -45.00 -16.81 9.80
N LEU A 262 -44.60 -17.81 9.01
CA LEU A 262 -45.51 -18.67 8.25
C LEU A 262 -46.25 -19.67 9.15
N GLY A 263 -45.66 -20.04 10.28
CA GLY A 263 -46.24 -20.92 11.28
C GLY A 263 -46.23 -22.41 10.89
N VAL A 264 -46.54 -23.26 11.87
CA VAL A 264 -46.46 -24.74 11.76
C VAL A 264 -47.28 -25.27 10.59
N GLY A 265 -48.49 -24.73 10.38
CA GLY A 265 -49.43 -25.23 9.37
C GLY A 265 -48.96 -25.03 7.92
N ALA A 266 -47.90 -24.24 7.71
CA ALA A 266 -47.31 -24.04 6.40
C ALA A 266 -46.37 -25.18 5.98
N PHE A 267 -46.00 -26.08 6.91
CA PHE A 267 -44.98 -27.11 6.71
C PHE A 267 -45.42 -28.49 7.22
N ALA A 268 -45.04 -29.53 6.48
CA ALA A 268 -45.06 -30.91 6.97
C ALA A 268 -43.68 -31.24 7.55
N LEU A 269 -43.65 -31.46 8.86
CA LEU A 269 -42.44 -31.70 9.65
C LEU A 269 -42.25 -33.20 9.84
N ASN A 270 -41.05 -33.70 9.53
CA ASN A 270 -40.70 -35.11 9.71
C ASN A 270 -40.15 -35.43 11.11
N THR A 271 -40.09 -34.44 12.01
CA THR A 271 -39.52 -34.58 13.36
C THR A 271 -40.54 -34.22 14.44
N SER A 272 -40.33 -34.74 15.65
CA SER A 272 -41.15 -34.44 16.83
C SER A 272 -40.73 -33.16 17.57
N LEU A 273 -39.93 -32.30 16.94
CA LEU A 273 -39.42 -31.08 17.59
C LEU A 273 -40.54 -30.04 17.76
N PRO A 274 -40.60 -29.34 18.91
CA PRO A 274 -41.55 -28.25 19.11
C PRO A 274 -41.22 -27.09 18.16
N PHE A 275 -42.24 -26.49 17.55
CA PHE A 275 -42.05 -25.40 16.61
C PHE A 275 -41.79 -24.07 17.34
N ASN A 276 -40.52 -23.74 17.50
CA ASN A 276 -40.02 -22.51 18.10
C ASN A 276 -38.84 -21.95 17.28
N PHE A 277 -38.25 -20.83 17.71
CA PHE A 277 -37.14 -20.21 16.95
C PHE A 277 -35.94 -21.15 16.80
N GLY A 278 -35.63 -21.95 17.82
CA GLY A 278 -34.53 -22.91 17.77
C GLY A 278 -34.75 -24.00 16.71
N SER A 279 -35.95 -24.57 16.64
CA SER A 279 -36.28 -25.55 15.61
C SER A 279 -36.34 -24.91 14.22
N ALA A 280 -36.88 -23.69 14.09
CA ALA A 280 -36.92 -22.97 12.82
C ALA A 280 -35.53 -22.65 12.29
N LEU A 281 -34.59 -22.27 13.18
CA LEU A 281 -33.19 -22.07 12.84
C LEU A 281 -32.51 -23.37 12.42
N TYR A 282 -32.77 -24.47 13.12
CA TYR A 282 -32.30 -25.79 12.73
C TYR A 282 -32.77 -26.15 11.31
N TYR A 283 -34.06 -26.01 11.03
CA TYR A 283 -34.62 -26.31 9.71
C TYR A 283 -33.99 -25.43 8.62
N SER A 284 -33.87 -24.12 8.86
CA SER A 284 -33.19 -23.21 7.94
C SER A 284 -31.74 -23.61 7.68
N ILE A 285 -30.95 -23.90 8.72
CA ILE A 285 -29.56 -24.35 8.54
C ILE A 285 -29.51 -25.64 7.71
N VAL A 286 -30.37 -26.61 7.98
CA VAL A 286 -30.41 -27.87 7.23
C VAL A 286 -30.79 -27.60 5.77
N THR A 287 -31.87 -26.86 5.49
CA THR A 287 -32.29 -26.54 4.12
C THR A 287 -31.20 -25.76 3.36
N PHE A 288 -30.57 -24.79 4.02
CA PHE A 288 -29.50 -23.97 3.47
C PHE A 288 -28.23 -24.78 3.14
N THR A 289 -27.88 -25.77 3.97
CA THR A 289 -26.63 -26.55 3.82
C THR A 289 -26.78 -27.86 3.05
N THR A 290 -27.92 -28.54 3.19
CA THR A 290 -28.21 -29.82 2.51
C THR A 290 -28.77 -29.64 1.11
N LEU A 291 -29.05 -28.39 0.71
CA LEU A 291 -29.42 -28.01 -0.65
C LEU A 291 -30.67 -28.78 -1.13
N GLY A 292 -31.62 -29.01 -0.22
CA GLY A 292 -32.85 -29.78 -0.42
C GLY A 292 -33.85 -29.58 0.73
N PHE A 293 -34.95 -30.34 0.70
CA PHE A 293 -36.05 -30.18 1.65
C PHE A 293 -35.76 -30.70 3.08
N GLY A 294 -34.58 -31.30 3.33
CA GLY A 294 -34.17 -31.73 4.67
C GLY A 294 -35.29 -32.39 5.47
N ASP A 295 -35.53 -31.86 6.68
CA ASP A 295 -36.57 -32.28 7.61
C ASP A 295 -37.87 -31.45 7.54
N ILE A 296 -37.96 -30.50 6.59
CA ILE A 296 -39.07 -29.55 6.46
C ILE A 296 -39.60 -29.53 5.02
N THR A 297 -40.84 -30.00 4.82
CA THR A 297 -41.48 -29.99 3.50
C THR A 297 -42.56 -28.91 3.44
N PRO A 298 -42.56 -28.03 2.41
CA PRO A 298 -43.57 -26.99 2.31
C PRO A 298 -44.94 -27.57 1.95
N ALA A 299 -45.96 -27.24 2.74
CA ALA A 299 -47.35 -27.66 2.50
C ALA A 299 -48.19 -26.58 1.77
N THR A 300 -47.69 -25.34 1.75
CA THR A 300 -48.35 -24.20 1.10
C THR A 300 -47.49 -23.61 -0.01
N GLY A 301 -48.11 -22.95 -1.00
CA GLY A 301 -47.37 -22.31 -2.10
C GLY A 301 -46.41 -21.21 -1.62
N LEU A 302 -46.78 -20.44 -0.59
CA LEU A 302 -45.91 -19.42 0.01
C LEU A 302 -44.70 -20.05 0.72
N ALA A 303 -44.89 -21.12 1.49
CA ALA A 303 -43.79 -21.86 2.09
C ALA A 303 -42.85 -22.42 1.02
N ALA A 304 -43.41 -23.01 -0.05
CA ALA A 304 -42.62 -23.56 -1.14
C ALA A 304 -41.75 -22.51 -1.83
N PHE A 305 -42.28 -21.30 -2.03
CA PHE A 305 -41.53 -20.18 -2.59
C PHE A 305 -40.31 -19.80 -1.72
N TYR A 306 -40.51 -19.61 -0.41
CA TYR A 306 -39.42 -19.22 0.49
C TYR A 306 -38.37 -20.31 0.68
N VAL A 307 -38.79 -21.57 0.82
CA VAL A 307 -37.87 -22.72 0.90
C VAL A 307 -37.03 -22.81 -0.38
N THR A 308 -37.63 -22.62 -1.55
CA THR A 308 -36.91 -22.62 -2.83
C THR A 308 -35.89 -21.47 -2.88
N LEU A 309 -36.27 -20.28 -2.42
CA LEU A 309 -35.38 -19.12 -2.35
C LEU A 309 -34.19 -19.36 -1.41
N GLU A 310 -34.42 -20.02 -0.27
CA GLU A 310 -33.37 -20.39 0.67
C GLU A 310 -32.36 -21.36 0.02
N VAL A 311 -32.85 -22.40 -0.65
CA VAL A 311 -31.99 -23.37 -1.35
C VAL A 311 -31.13 -22.67 -2.41
N ILE A 312 -31.72 -21.79 -3.23
CA ILE A 312 -30.98 -21.00 -4.22
C ILE A 312 -29.90 -20.14 -3.54
N THR A 313 -30.25 -19.50 -2.42
CA THR A 313 -29.30 -18.68 -1.64
C THR A 313 -28.14 -19.54 -1.11
N GLY A 314 -28.43 -20.73 -0.59
CA GLY A 314 -27.44 -21.71 -0.14
C GLY A 314 -26.48 -22.13 -1.25
N TYR A 315 -27.00 -22.43 -2.45
CA TYR A 315 -26.18 -22.77 -3.62
C TYR A 315 -25.21 -21.64 -4.01
N VAL A 316 -25.68 -20.39 -4.03
CA VAL A 316 -24.84 -19.23 -4.35
C VAL A 316 -23.74 -19.04 -3.31
N MET A 317 -24.08 -19.17 -2.03
CA MET A 317 -23.12 -19.01 -0.92
C MET A 317 -22.07 -20.11 -0.91
N LEU A 318 -22.47 -21.36 -1.11
CA LEU A 318 -21.56 -22.48 -1.21
C LEU A 318 -20.65 -22.34 -2.44
N GLY A 319 -21.21 -21.97 -3.59
CA GLY A 319 -20.44 -21.71 -4.82
C GLY A 319 -19.40 -20.61 -4.64
N GLY A 320 -19.73 -19.54 -3.91
CA GLY A 320 -18.80 -18.48 -3.55
C GLY A 320 -17.64 -18.94 -2.66
N LEU A 321 -17.94 -19.70 -1.60
CA LEU A 321 -16.94 -20.28 -0.69
C LEU A 321 -16.01 -21.25 -1.42
N ILE A 322 -16.56 -22.14 -2.24
CA ILE A 322 -15.78 -23.07 -3.07
C ILE A 322 -14.88 -22.29 -4.03
N SER A 323 -15.42 -21.31 -4.74
CA SER A 323 -14.65 -20.46 -5.66
C SER A 323 -13.50 -19.73 -4.97
N PHE A 324 -13.69 -19.28 -3.73
CA PHE A 324 -12.62 -18.70 -2.90
C PHE A 324 -11.53 -19.72 -2.58
N ILE A 325 -11.89 -20.94 -2.16
CA ILE A 325 -10.94 -22.02 -1.84
C ILE A 325 -10.12 -22.37 -3.08
N PHE A 326 -10.76 -22.59 -4.23
CA PHE A 326 -10.06 -22.93 -5.48
C PHE A 326 -9.15 -21.82 -5.99
N SER A 327 -9.54 -20.55 -5.82
CA SER A 327 -8.74 -19.41 -6.29
C SER A 327 -7.53 -19.07 -5.41
N LYS A 328 -7.57 -19.38 -4.10
CA LYS A 328 -6.51 -18.97 -3.15
C LYS A 328 -5.75 -20.09 -2.46
N LEU A 329 -6.35 -21.25 -2.23
CA LEU A 329 -5.73 -22.32 -1.43
C LEU A 329 -5.03 -23.40 -2.26
N LEU A 330 -5.40 -23.56 -3.53
CA LEU A 330 -4.68 -24.48 -4.41
C LEU A 330 -3.41 -23.81 -4.94
N PRO A 331 -2.23 -24.44 -4.78
CA PRO A 331 -1.03 -23.98 -5.46
C PRO A 331 -1.27 -24.09 -6.96
N ARG A 332 -1.27 -22.94 -7.65
CA ARG A 332 -1.07 -22.93 -9.10
C ARG A 332 0.39 -23.30 -9.32
N GLY A 333 0.61 -24.58 -9.61
CA GLY A 333 1.89 -25.11 -10.08
C GLY A 333 2.27 -24.52 -11.43
#